data_AF-A0A4Y3KMC0-F1
#
_entry.id   AF-A0A4Y3KMC0-F1
#
_cell.length_a   1.000
_cell.length_b   1.000
_cell.length_c   1.000
_cell.angle_alpha   90.00
_cell.angle_beta   90.00
_cell.angle_gamma   90.00
#
_symmetry.space_group_name_H-M   'P 1'
#
loop_
_entity.id
_entity.type
_entity.pdbx_description
1 polymer ?
#
loop_
_entity_poly.entity_id
_entity_poly.type
_entity_poly.pdbx_seq_one_letter_code
_entity_poly.pdbx_strand_id
1 'polypeptide(L)'
;MRSGTLPRRLLTACVGLALAAPLAAGAGAAPSFAATGEPAADAAATRTYRPTPSRATQDYPRYYDARSTLAPWAGRRCHADAASTRAVVCEFATTTARHTIALVGDSKMGMYAPAFIRIAQARGWRVLIMTKSACSFSDASIDRSGAAYPACDTWNRSALKALERHQPDLVVTNQYMSVGRLPGQTRATETAMEQGLASRWRTVQEMGIPVVVVLDNPGPPTGDVYPCVAKNPNRPWRCSFSATSATAAVQQRAAARAGGVGIINLRPTLCPGGVCRAVFGDVLAYRQGSHLTNTYVKTITSTISSKLDVALRDARAR
;
A
#
# COMPACT_ATOMS: atom_id res chain seq x y z
N MET A 1 -61.43 -5.87 -4.78
CA MET A 1 -62.40 -5.26 -5.71
C MET A 1 -62.62 -3.81 -5.31
N ARG A 2 -62.77 -2.94 -6.33
CA ARG A 2 -63.17 -1.52 -6.30
C ARG A 2 -62.04 -0.47 -6.13
N SER A 3 -61.46 -0.20 -7.30
CA SER A 3 -60.95 1.09 -7.77
C SER A 3 -61.97 2.23 -7.59
N GLY A 4 -61.47 3.45 -7.39
CA GLY A 4 -62.26 4.69 -7.44
C GLY A 4 -61.41 5.86 -7.92
N THR A 5 -61.51 6.16 -9.21
CA THR A 5 -60.95 7.32 -9.93
C THR A 5 -61.99 8.43 -10.12
N LEU A 6 -61.49 9.67 -10.34
CA LEU A 6 -62.07 10.85 -11.04
C LEU A 6 -62.36 12.08 -10.15
N PRO A 7 -62.45 13.33 -10.71
CA PRO A 7 -62.13 13.80 -12.06
C PRO A 7 -61.27 15.10 -12.16
N ARG A 8 -60.87 15.35 -13.42
CA ARG A 8 -60.29 16.56 -14.01
C ARG A 8 -61.14 17.82 -13.81
N ARG A 9 -60.47 18.97 -13.67
CA ARG A 9 -61.03 20.31 -13.98
C ARG A 9 -60.34 20.90 -15.21
N LEU A 10 -61.15 21.26 -16.18
CA LEU A 10 -60.87 22.13 -17.33
C LEU A 10 -61.16 23.58 -16.93
N LEU A 11 -60.36 24.54 -17.40
CA LEU A 11 -60.73 25.94 -17.67
C LEU A 11 -59.63 26.52 -18.57
N THR A 12 -59.85 26.57 -19.88
CA THR A 12 -60.39 27.69 -20.69
C THR A 12 -59.32 28.73 -21.03
N ALA A 13 -59.15 28.89 -22.34
CA ALA A 13 -58.14 29.68 -23.03
C ALA A 13 -58.44 31.19 -23.04
N CYS A 14 -57.37 32.00 -23.08
CA CYS A 14 -57.40 33.31 -23.70
C CYS A 14 -56.35 33.36 -24.81
N VAL A 15 -56.83 33.72 -26.00
CA VAL A 15 -56.11 33.91 -27.25
C VAL A 15 -55.43 35.28 -27.22
N GLY A 16 -54.14 35.32 -27.52
CA GLY A 16 -53.38 36.54 -27.79
C GLY A 16 -52.46 36.30 -28.98
N LEU A 17 -52.86 36.81 -30.14
CA LEU A 17 -52.17 36.72 -31.42
C LEU A 17 -50.99 37.69 -31.43
N ALA A 18 -49.77 37.22 -31.70
CA ALA A 18 -48.66 38.05 -32.14
C ALA A 18 -47.84 37.31 -33.20
N LEU A 19 -47.81 37.88 -34.41
CA LEU A 19 -47.01 37.46 -35.55
C LEU A 19 -45.52 37.76 -35.31
N ALA A 20 -44.61 36.83 -35.66
CA ALA A 20 -43.62 37.02 -36.74
C ALA A 20 -42.41 36.06 -36.69
N ALA A 21 -42.07 35.57 -37.89
CA ALA A 21 -40.79 35.07 -38.42
C ALA A 21 -40.25 33.67 -38.03
N PRO A 22 -39.79 32.86 -39.02
CA PRO A 22 -39.17 31.56 -38.79
C PRO A 22 -37.67 31.74 -38.53
N LEU A 23 -37.18 31.29 -37.38
CA LEU A 23 -35.76 31.10 -37.13
C LEU A 23 -35.40 29.63 -37.34
N ALA A 24 -34.48 29.42 -38.27
CA ALA A 24 -33.96 28.14 -38.72
C ALA A 24 -33.43 27.28 -37.56
N ALA A 25 -33.69 25.98 -37.66
CA ALA A 25 -33.10 24.96 -36.82
C ALA A 25 -31.58 24.91 -37.05
N GLY A 26 -30.82 25.57 -36.18
CA GLY A 26 -29.38 25.37 -36.05
C GLY A 26 -29.14 24.07 -35.28
N ALA A 27 -28.51 23.10 -35.94
CA ALA A 27 -27.97 21.91 -35.29
C ALA A 27 -26.99 22.34 -34.18
N GLY A 28 -27.35 22.09 -32.93
CA GLY A 28 -26.47 22.32 -31.79
C GLY A 28 -25.29 21.37 -31.86
N ALA A 29 -24.15 21.86 -32.33
CA ALA A 29 -22.87 21.18 -32.19
C ALA A 29 -22.58 20.96 -30.70
N ALA A 30 -22.22 19.74 -30.34
CA ALA A 30 -21.72 19.39 -29.02
C ALA A 30 -20.54 20.29 -28.64
N PRO A 31 -20.40 20.71 -27.37
CA PRO A 31 -19.26 21.52 -26.95
C PRO A 31 -17.98 20.70 -27.15
N SER A 32 -17.18 21.12 -28.14
CA SER A 32 -15.81 20.66 -28.30
C SER A 32 -15.03 21.15 -27.08
N PHE A 33 -14.64 20.22 -26.20
CA PHE A 33 -13.63 20.49 -25.19
C PHE A 33 -12.30 20.67 -25.93
N ALA A 34 -12.05 21.90 -26.39
CA ALA A 34 -10.73 22.32 -26.81
C ALA A 34 -9.79 22.09 -25.61
N ALA A 35 -8.76 21.27 -25.82
CA ALA A 35 -7.70 21.05 -24.87
C ALA A 35 -7.12 22.41 -24.48
N THR A 36 -7.36 22.82 -23.24
CA THR A 36 -6.69 23.98 -22.67
C THR A 36 -5.20 23.68 -22.63
N GLY A 37 -4.41 24.56 -23.25
CA GLY A 37 -3.00 24.36 -23.55
C GLY A 37 -2.15 24.04 -22.32
N GLU A 38 -1.00 23.42 -22.58
CA GLU A 38 0.07 23.22 -21.58
C GLU A 38 0.30 24.55 -20.83
N PRO A 39 0.34 24.57 -19.48
CA PRO A 39 0.75 25.76 -18.78
C PRO A 39 2.15 26.14 -19.24
N ALA A 40 2.31 27.43 -19.59
CA ALA A 40 3.58 28.01 -20.02
C ALA A 40 4.69 27.57 -19.06
N ALA A 41 5.77 27.03 -19.64
CA ALA A 41 6.93 26.62 -18.89
C ALA A 41 7.59 27.88 -18.30
N ASP A 42 7.45 28.07 -16.98
CA ASP A 42 8.32 28.99 -16.26
C ASP A 42 9.78 28.60 -16.52
N ALA A 43 10.53 29.55 -17.04
CA ALA A 43 11.95 29.41 -17.28
C ALA A 43 12.69 29.27 -15.94
N ALA A 44 13.12 28.03 -15.68
CA ALA A 44 14.43 27.67 -15.11
C ALA A 44 14.70 27.90 -13.61
N ALA A 45 13.74 27.60 -12.72
CA ALA A 45 14.11 26.98 -11.44
C ALA A 45 14.03 25.46 -11.60
N THR A 46 15.17 24.76 -11.57
CA THR A 46 15.15 23.29 -11.54
C THR A 46 14.38 22.85 -10.29
N ARG A 47 13.22 22.21 -10.50
CA ARG A 47 12.41 21.71 -9.38
C ARG A 47 13.25 20.74 -8.56
N THR A 48 13.44 21.07 -7.29
CA THR A 48 14.17 20.22 -6.35
C THR A 48 13.20 19.25 -5.71
N TYR A 49 13.56 17.96 -5.70
CA TYR A 49 12.77 16.91 -5.08
C TYR A 49 13.38 16.42 -3.77
N ARG A 50 12.53 15.88 -2.90
CA ARG A 50 12.90 15.26 -1.62
C ARG A 50 12.50 13.78 -1.60
N PRO A 51 13.45 12.84 -1.48
CA PRO A 51 14.89 13.04 -1.70
C PRO A 51 15.16 13.50 -3.15
N THR A 52 16.35 14.04 -3.40
CA THR A 52 16.77 14.27 -4.79
C THR A 52 16.83 12.93 -5.52
N PRO A 53 16.62 12.89 -6.85
CA PRO A 53 16.68 11.63 -7.59
C PRO A 53 17.99 10.85 -7.38
N SER A 54 19.14 11.54 -7.28
CA SER A 54 20.45 10.93 -7.01
C SER A 54 20.58 10.32 -5.60
N ARG A 55 19.74 10.75 -4.66
CA ARG A 55 19.71 10.26 -3.27
C ARG A 55 18.55 9.31 -3.01
N ALA A 56 17.70 9.02 -4.01
CA ALA A 56 16.49 8.22 -3.84
C ALA A 56 16.79 6.87 -3.19
N THR A 57 17.76 6.11 -3.73
CA THR A 57 18.14 4.78 -3.22
C THR A 57 18.68 4.77 -1.79
N GLN A 58 19.11 5.91 -1.26
CA GLN A 58 19.56 6.06 0.12
C GLN A 58 18.45 6.50 1.09
N ASP A 59 17.26 6.86 0.59
CA ASP A 59 16.11 7.23 1.43
C ASP A 59 15.28 6.01 1.83
N TYR A 60 15.91 5.11 2.57
CA TYR A 60 15.29 3.93 3.18
C TYR A 60 15.09 4.12 4.70
N PRO A 61 14.22 3.31 5.34
CA PRO A 61 14.00 3.37 6.79
C PRO A 61 15.30 3.18 7.59
N ARG A 62 15.59 4.08 8.54
CA ARG A 62 16.89 4.09 9.26
C ARG A 62 17.18 2.83 10.06
N TYR A 63 16.15 2.12 10.53
CA TYR A 63 16.32 0.87 11.27
C TYR A 63 16.88 -0.29 10.41
N TYR A 64 16.97 -0.12 9.08
CA TYR A 64 17.68 -1.06 8.21
C TYR A 64 19.20 -0.98 8.40
N ASP A 65 19.74 0.20 8.75
CA ASP A 65 21.18 0.41 8.85
C ASP A 65 21.66 0.02 10.25
N ALA A 66 22.45 -1.05 10.32
CA ALA A 66 23.13 -1.47 11.55
C ALA A 66 24.10 -0.40 12.08
N ARG A 67 24.56 0.52 11.22
CA ARG A 67 25.41 1.68 11.57
C ARG A 67 24.58 2.89 12.01
N SER A 68 23.25 2.78 12.03
CA SER A 68 22.42 3.82 12.61
C SER A 68 22.87 4.08 14.04
N THR A 69 23.10 5.33 14.39
CA THR A 69 23.35 5.79 15.77
C THR A 69 22.07 6.25 16.45
N LEU A 70 20.94 6.20 15.74
CA LEU A 70 19.65 6.67 16.24
C LEU A 70 19.03 5.64 17.16
N ALA A 71 18.82 6.02 18.42
CA ALA A 71 18.02 5.27 19.37
C ALA A 71 16.58 5.04 18.83
N PRO A 72 15.91 3.93 19.18
CA PRO A 72 16.41 2.80 19.99
C PRO A 72 17.24 1.76 19.18
N TRP A 73 17.60 2.07 17.94
CA TRP A 73 18.21 1.13 16.98
C TRP A 73 19.72 1.26 16.85
N ALA A 74 20.35 2.05 17.72
CA ALA A 74 21.77 2.30 17.67
C ALA A 74 22.56 0.98 17.63
N GLY A 75 23.36 0.76 16.57
CA GLY A 75 24.17 -0.45 16.41
C GLY A 75 23.41 -1.74 16.07
N ARG A 76 22.09 -1.69 15.82
CA ARG A 76 21.25 -2.89 15.62
C ARG A 76 20.73 -3.01 14.20
N ARG A 77 20.92 -4.18 13.59
CA ARG A 77 20.28 -4.54 12.31
C ARG A 77 18.86 -5.04 12.56
N CYS A 78 17.86 -4.22 12.29
CA CYS A 78 16.45 -4.54 12.53
C CYS A 78 15.70 -5.02 11.29
N HIS A 79 16.41 -5.17 10.17
CA HIS A 79 15.95 -5.87 8.97
C HIS A 79 16.90 -7.03 8.67
N ALA A 80 16.40 -8.26 8.77
CA ALA A 80 17.18 -9.46 8.54
C ALA A 80 17.58 -9.57 7.06
N ASP A 81 18.83 -9.97 6.81
CA ASP A 81 19.33 -10.18 5.47
C ASP A 81 18.76 -11.48 4.85
N ALA A 82 19.21 -11.80 3.63
CA ALA A 82 18.70 -12.95 2.93
C ALA A 82 19.09 -14.29 3.58
N ALA A 83 20.28 -14.40 4.17
CA ALA A 83 20.79 -15.64 4.73
C ALA A 83 20.23 -15.94 6.14
N SER A 84 19.81 -14.90 6.86
CA SER A 84 19.33 -14.98 8.24
C SER A 84 18.17 -15.97 8.42
N THR A 85 18.29 -16.92 9.34
CA THR A 85 17.23 -17.91 9.62
C THR A 85 16.42 -17.59 10.87
N ARG A 86 16.85 -16.60 11.66
CA ARG A 86 16.21 -16.21 12.93
C ARG A 86 15.50 -14.87 12.79
N ALA A 87 14.29 -14.78 13.33
CA ALA A 87 13.59 -13.51 13.47
C ALA A 87 14.23 -12.69 14.60
N VAL A 88 14.86 -11.57 14.24
CA VAL A 88 15.27 -10.55 15.18
C VAL A 88 14.05 -9.68 15.48
N VAL A 89 13.70 -9.56 16.77
CA VAL A 89 12.63 -8.67 17.22
C VAL A 89 13.25 -7.33 17.59
N CYS A 90 12.89 -6.30 16.85
CA CYS A 90 13.27 -4.94 17.16
C CYS A 90 12.07 -4.19 17.73
N GLU A 91 12.26 -3.59 18.89
CA GLU A 91 11.20 -2.90 19.64
C GLU A 91 11.36 -1.38 19.62
N PHE A 92 10.28 -0.70 19.23
CA PHE A 92 10.09 0.72 19.48
C PHE A 92 8.95 0.86 20.48
N ALA A 93 9.19 1.49 21.62
CA ALA A 93 8.17 1.68 22.65
C ALA A 93 8.23 3.08 23.24
N THR A 94 7.08 3.57 23.67
CA THR A 94 6.97 4.63 24.68
C THR A 94 6.96 3.97 26.06
N THR A 95 7.36 4.68 27.11
CA THR A 95 7.56 4.12 28.46
C THR A 95 6.29 3.57 29.12
N THR A 96 5.11 3.83 28.56
CA THR A 96 3.80 3.47 29.14
C THR A 96 2.91 2.70 28.16
N ALA A 97 3.49 2.03 27.16
CA ALA A 97 2.71 1.43 26.09
C ALA A 97 1.80 0.29 26.57
N ARG A 98 0.47 0.45 26.37
CA ARG A 98 -0.55 -0.55 26.72
C ARG A 98 -0.96 -1.46 25.55
N HIS A 99 -0.63 -1.07 24.32
CA HIS A 99 -0.89 -1.87 23.13
C HIS A 99 0.40 -2.08 22.34
N THR A 100 0.52 -3.25 21.75
CA THR A 100 1.67 -3.72 20.97
C THR A 100 1.21 -4.13 19.58
N ILE A 101 1.80 -3.55 18.55
CA ILE A 101 1.63 -4.01 17.17
C ILE A 101 2.89 -4.70 16.68
N ALA A 102 2.77 -5.77 15.90
CA ALA A 102 3.89 -6.44 15.26
C ALA A 102 3.85 -6.23 13.74
N LEU A 103 4.92 -5.69 13.18
CA LEU A 103 5.11 -5.52 11.74
C LEU A 103 5.94 -6.69 11.22
N VAL A 104 5.32 -7.56 10.42
CA VAL A 104 5.92 -8.83 10.00
C VAL A 104 5.89 -8.95 8.48
N GLY A 105 6.98 -9.36 7.86
CA GLY A 105 7.01 -9.59 6.41
C GLY A 105 8.36 -9.25 5.80
N ASP A 106 8.36 -8.78 4.56
CA ASP A 106 9.60 -8.47 3.87
C ASP A 106 9.95 -6.97 3.87
N SER A 107 10.85 -6.59 2.97
CA SER A 107 11.25 -5.21 2.72
C SER A 107 10.09 -4.24 2.42
N LYS A 108 8.93 -4.74 1.98
CA LYS A 108 7.70 -3.98 1.70
C LYS A 108 6.97 -3.63 2.98
N MET A 109 6.81 -4.58 3.91
CA MET A 109 6.33 -4.26 5.25
C MET A 109 7.32 -3.31 5.94
N GLY A 110 8.62 -3.58 5.78
CA GLY A 110 9.61 -2.75 6.44
C GLY A 110 9.69 -1.31 5.91
N MET A 111 9.43 -1.12 4.63
CA MET A 111 9.29 0.21 4.02
C MET A 111 8.17 1.04 4.65
N TYR A 112 7.06 0.42 5.07
CA TYR A 112 5.94 1.11 5.73
C TYR A 112 6.15 1.33 7.24
N ALA A 113 7.09 0.63 7.88
CA ALA A 113 7.31 0.71 9.32
C ALA A 113 7.51 2.15 9.87
N PRO A 114 8.18 3.10 9.19
CA PRO A 114 8.26 4.49 9.65
C PRO A 114 6.91 5.15 9.92
N ALA A 115 5.87 4.84 9.14
CA ALA A 115 4.53 5.37 9.38
C ALA A 115 3.91 4.76 10.63
N PHE A 116 4.03 3.44 10.81
CA PHE A 116 3.53 2.74 12.00
C PHE A 116 4.26 3.14 13.28
N ILE A 117 5.56 3.42 13.22
CA ILE A 117 6.32 3.98 14.35
C ILE A 117 5.74 5.35 14.75
N ARG A 118 5.46 6.23 13.80
CA ARG A 118 4.85 7.54 14.07
C ARG A 118 3.43 7.43 14.64
N ILE A 119 2.64 6.51 14.11
CA ILE A 119 1.30 6.21 14.64
C ILE A 119 1.41 5.71 16.08
N ALA A 120 2.34 4.80 16.36
CA ALA A 120 2.55 4.28 17.70
C ALA A 120 3.04 5.35 18.68
N GLN A 121 3.92 6.26 18.26
CA GLN A 121 4.32 7.41 19.07
C GLN A 121 3.12 8.27 19.45
N ALA A 122 2.25 8.61 18.48
CA ALA A 122 1.07 9.43 18.72
C ALA A 122 0.02 8.73 19.61
N ARG A 123 -0.04 7.39 19.56
CA ARG A 123 -1.02 6.58 20.32
C ARG A 123 -0.48 6.01 21.64
N GLY A 124 0.80 6.21 21.95
CA GLY A 124 1.45 5.55 23.07
C GLY A 124 1.47 4.03 22.93
N TRP A 125 1.69 3.51 21.72
CA TRP A 125 1.80 2.07 21.45
C TRP A 125 3.26 1.62 21.36
N ARG A 126 3.46 0.30 21.46
CA ARG A 126 4.71 -0.41 21.19
C ARG A 126 4.65 -1.03 19.80
N VAL A 127 5.78 -1.03 19.10
CA VAL A 127 5.95 -1.65 17.77
C VAL A 127 7.06 -2.68 17.85
N LEU A 128 6.74 -3.92 17.50
CA LEU A 128 7.70 -4.98 17.24
C LEU A 128 7.91 -5.08 15.73
N ILE A 129 9.16 -5.05 15.28
CA ILE A 129 9.50 -5.13 13.86
C ILE A 129 10.26 -6.42 13.62
N MET A 130 9.73 -7.24 12.73
CA MET A 130 10.30 -8.52 12.30
C MET A 130 10.22 -8.59 10.78
N THR A 131 11.22 -8.03 10.08
CA THR A 131 11.24 -8.06 8.62
C THR A 131 12.50 -8.69 8.06
N LYS A 132 12.37 -9.33 6.89
CA LYS A 132 13.47 -10.04 6.22
C LYS A 132 13.48 -9.81 4.72
N SER A 133 14.67 -9.65 4.15
CA SER A 133 14.85 -9.46 2.70
C SER A 133 14.22 -10.59 1.87
N ALA A 134 13.32 -10.20 0.96
CA ALA A 134 12.63 -11.06 -0.01
C ALA A 134 11.88 -12.26 0.58
N CYS A 135 11.40 -12.17 1.83
CA CYS A 135 10.77 -13.28 2.53
C CYS A 135 9.34 -12.94 2.96
N SER A 136 8.36 -13.42 2.20
CA SER A 136 6.94 -13.30 2.55
C SER A 136 6.64 -14.02 3.87
N PHE A 137 5.80 -13.42 4.71
CA PHE A 137 5.29 -14.09 5.91
C PHE A 137 4.12 -15.01 5.53
N SER A 138 4.43 -16.25 5.15
CA SER A 138 3.52 -17.20 4.51
C SER A 138 3.96 -18.64 4.82
N ASP A 139 3.02 -19.58 4.74
CA ASP A 139 3.33 -21.03 4.74
C ASP A 139 3.76 -21.55 3.36
N ALA A 140 3.56 -20.76 2.30
CA ALA A 140 4.11 -21.08 0.99
C ALA A 140 5.59 -20.73 0.93
N SER A 141 6.41 -21.69 0.50
CA SER A 141 7.83 -21.47 0.24
C SER A 141 8.02 -20.51 -0.93
N ILE A 142 9.01 -19.63 -0.80
CA ILE A 142 9.33 -18.62 -1.81
C ILE A 142 10.48 -19.10 -2.68
N ASP A 143 10.35 -18.92 -3.99
CA ASP A 143 11.48 -19.04 -4.90
C ASP A 143 12.18 -17.68 -5.01
N ARG A 144 13.47 -17.64 -4.69
CA ARG A 144 14.30 -16.44 -4.79
C ARG A 144 15.33 -16.67 -5.88
N SER A 145 15.27 -15.84 -6.94
CA SER A 145 16.20 -15.91 -8.07
C SER A 145 16.23 -17.29 -8.74
N GLY A 146 15.06 -17.94 -8.87
CA GLY A 146 14.92 -19.24 -9.53
C GLY A 146 15.24 -20.47 -8.68
N ALA A 147 15.55 -20.29 -7.40
CA ALA A 147 15.84 -21.38 -6.46
C ALA A 147 14.98 -21.29 -5.20
N ALA A 148 14.74 -22.44 -4.57
CA ALA A 148 14.07 -22.50 -3.28
C ALA A 148 14.80 -21.62 -2.24
N TYR A 149 14.05 -21.05 -1.30
CA TYR A 149 14.59 -20.18 -0.27
C TYR A 149 14.42 -20.72 1.17
N PRO A 150 15.09 -21.83 1.56
CA PRO A 150 14.88 -22.48 2.86
C PRO A 150 15.13 -21.60 4.09
N ALA A 151 16.01 -20.61 3.95
CA ALA A 151 16.27 -19.64 5.01
C ALA A 151 15.03 -18.79 5.33
N CYS A 152 14.20 -18.49 4.33
CA CYS A 152 12.91 -17.81 4.53
C CYS A 152 11.92 -18.70 5.28
N ASP A 153 11.82 -19.98 4.94
CA ASP A 153 10.90 -20.91 5.59
C ASP A 153 11.29 -21.11 7.07
N THR A 154 12.59 -21.22 7.34
CA THR A 154 13.12 -21.30 8.72
C THR A 154 12.86 -20.01 9.50
N TRP A 155 13.06 -18.86 8.85
CA TRP A 155 12.73 -17.56 9.45
C TRP A 155 11.24 -17.40 9.74
N ASN A 156 10.35 -17.88 8.85
CA ASN A 156 8.90 -17.86 9.05
C ASN A 156 8.47 -18.62 10.30
N ARG A 157 9.09 -19.79 10.58
CA ARG A 157 8.87 -20.52 11.84
C ARG A 157 9.39 -19.74 13.05
N SER A 158 10.56 -19.11 12.93
CA SER A 158 11.12 -18.28 13.99
C SER A 158 10.28 -17.03 14.30
N ALA A 159 9.70 -16.40 13.27
CA ALA A 159 8.84 -15.22 13.41
C ALA A 159 7.51 -15.60 14.07
N LEU A 160 6.92 -16.73 13.72
CA LEU A 160 5.69 -17.23 14.37
C LEU A 160 5.92 -17.49 15.86
N LYS A 161 7.00 -18.19 16.22
CA LYS A 161 7.38 -18.39 17.63
C LYS A 161 7.61 -17.09 18.37
N ALA A 162 8.07 -16.03 17.70
CA ALA A 162 8.23 -14.72 18.32
C ALA A 162 6.87 -14.06 18.59
N LEU A 163 5.90 -14.20 17.68
CA LEU A 163 4.53 -13.75 17.91
C LEU A 163 3.88 -14.48 19.09
N GLU A 164 4.03 -15.81 19.15
CA GLU A 164 3.54 -16.63 20.27
C GLU A 164 4.08 -16.15 21.62
N ARG A 165 5.38 -15.82 21.69
CA ARG A 165 6.00 -15.33 22.94
C ARG A 165 5.61 -13.90 23.31
N HIS A 166 5.47 -13.02 22.32
CA HIS A 166 5.25 -11.59 22.58
C HIS A 166 3.78 -11.20 22.65
N GLN A 167 2.87 -12.02 22.11
CA GLN A 167 1.41 -11.82 22.11
C GLN A 167 1.00 -10.36 21.79
N PRO A 168 1.36 -9.82 20.60
CA PRO A 168 0.94 -8.47 20.22
C PRO A 168 -0.58 -8.39 20.05
N ASP A 169 -1.16 -7.21 20.29
CA ASP A 169 -2.58 -6.91 20.07
C ASP A 169 -2.98 -6.90 18.57
N LEU A 170 -2.00 -6.88 17.66
CA LEU A 170 -2.19 -6.81 16.22
C LEU A 170 -0.93 -7.27 15.47
N VAL A 171 -1.12 -8.05 14.41
CA VAL A 171 -0.10 -8.24 13.36
C VAL A 171 -0.47 -7.44 12.12
N VAL A 172 0.50 -6.67 11.61
CA VAL A 172 0.42 -5.99 10.32
C VAL A 172 1.45 -6.60 9.36
N THR A 173 1.01 -6.96 8.16
CA THR A 173 1.86 -7.63 7.16
C THR A 173 1.79 -7.04 5.76
N ASN A 174 2.85 -7.25 4.99
CA ASN A 174 2.98 -6.94 3.56
C ASN A 174 4.14 -7.77 2.97
N GLN A 175 4.06 -8.09 1.68
CA GLN A 175 5.09 -8.79 0.94
C GLN A 175 5.19 -8.32 -0.51
N TYR A 176 6.32 -8.63 -1.16
CA TYR A 176 6.54 -8.36 -2.58
C TYR A 176 6.09 -9.51 -3.50
N MET A 177 6.32 -10.77 -3.10
CA MET A 177 6.11 -11.93 -3.99
C MET A 177 4.63 -12.28 -4.13
N SER A 178 4.17 -12.48 -5.37
CA SER A 178 2.82 -12.94 -5.70
C SER A 178 2.72 -14.46 -5.88
N VAL A 179 3.84 -15.16 -6.04
CA VAL A 179 3.87 -16.61 -6.27
C VAL A 179 4.70 -17.33 -5.21
N GLY A 180 4.30 -18.55 -4.89
CA GLY A 180 4.98 -19.42 -3.94
C GLY A 180 4.68 -20.88 -4.22
N ARG A 181 5.26 -21.80 -3.44
CA ARG A 181 5.09 -23.24 -3.57
C ARG A 181 4.56 -23.83 -2.28
N LEU A 182 3.57 -24.69 -2.38
CA LEU A 182 3.17 -25.55 -1.27
C LEU A 182 3.96 -26.87 -1.29
N PRO A 183 4.00 -27.62 -0.17
CA PRO A 183 4.61 -28.94 -0.12
C PRO A 183 4.13 -29.84 -1.27
N GLY A 184 5.07 -30.54 -1.91
CA GLY A 184 4.79 -31.43 -3.04
C GLY A 184 4.63 -30.74 -4.41
N GLN A 185 4.56 -29.40 -4.47
CA GLN A 185 4.49 -28.69 -5.74
C GLN A 185 5.88 -28.41 -6.31
N THR A 186 6.03 -28.55 -7.63
CA THR A 186 7.27 -28.25 -8.38
C THR A 186 7.33 -26.83 -8.94
N ARG A 187 6.18 -26.16 -9.09
CA ARG A 187 6.07 -24.82 -9.70
C ARG A 187 5.48 -23.83 -8.70
N ALA A 188 6.07 -22.63 -8.64
CA ALA A 188 5.48 -21.51 -7.91
C ALA A 188 4.24 -20.96 -8.63
N THR A 189 3.15 -20.78 -7.88
CA THR A 189 1.87 -20.26 -8.41
C THR A 189 1.27 -19.20 -7.50
N GLU A 190 0.39 -18.37 -8.06
CA GLU A 190 -0.38 -17.41 -7.26
C GLU A 190 -1.35 -18.11 -6.30
N THR A 191 -1.97 -19.21 -6.74
CA THR A 191 -2.89 -19.99 -5.90
C THR A 191 -2.19 -20.57 -4.67
N ALA A 192 -0.97 -21.09 -4.84
CA ALA A 192 -0.17 -21.60 -3.73
C ALA A 192 0.22 -20.48 -2.75
N MET A 193 0.59 -19.29 -3.27
CA MET A 193 0.84 -18.12 -2.42
C MET A 193 -0.42 -17.70 -1.66
N GLU A 194 -1.56 -17.61 -2.34
CA GLU A 194 -2.85 -17.27 -1.73
C GLU A 194 -3.20 -18.21 -0.58
N GLN A 195 -3.05 -19.52 -0.80
CA GLN A 195 -3.29 -20.56 0.21
C GLN A 195 -2.31 -20.45 1.38
N GLY A 196 -1.02 -20.25 1.10
CA GLY A 196 0.01 -20.11 2.14
C GLY A 196 -0.15 -18.87 3.01
N LEU A 197 -0.57 -17.74 2.43
CA LEU A 197 -0.88 -16.52 3.18
C LEU A 197 -2.12 -16.71 4.04
N ALA A 198 -3.20 -17.27 3.47
CA ALA A 198 -4.43 -17.49 4.20
C ALA A 198 -4.22 -18.45 5.38
N SER A 199 -3.49 -19.55 5.17
CA SER A 199 -3.09 -20.48 6.22
C SER A 199 -2.33 -19.76 7.33
N ARG A 200 -1.29 -19.01 6.97
CA ARG A 200 -0.47 -18.28 7.93
C ARG A 200 -1.27 -17.27 8.76
N TRP A 201 -2.20 -16.55 8.14
CA TRP A 201 -3.03 -15.56 8.84
C TRP A 201 -4.01 -16.22 9.80
N ARG A 202 -4.60 -17.36 9.43
CA ARG A 202 -5.43 -18.14 10.35
C ARG A 202 -4.65 -18.63 11.56
N THR A 203 -3.43 -19.13 11.37
CA THR A 203 -2.58 -19.54 12.49
C THR A 203 -2.30 -18.38 13.47
N VAL A 204 -2.16 -17.15 12.97
CA VAL A 204 -2.02 -15.97 13.85
C VAL A 204 -3.34 -15.61 14.55
N GLN A 205 -4.48 -15.72 13.84
CA GLN A 205 -5.80 -15.48 14.43
C GLN A 205 -6.17 -16.52 15.49
N GLU A 206 -5.76 -17.78 15.32
CA GLU A 206 -5.93 -18.86 16.30
C GLU A 206 -5.15 -18.59 17.60
N MET A 207 -4.12 -17.73 17.57
CA MET A 207 -3.45 -17.22 18.77
C MET A 207 -4.23 -16.08 19.46
N GLY A 208 -5.41 -15.70 18.94
CA GLY A 208 -6.18 -14.55 19.41
C GLY A 208 -5.66 -13.21 18.90
N ILE A 209 -4.77 -13.19 17.89
CA ILE A 209 -4.12 -11.99 17.38
C ILE A 209 -4.79 -11.56 16.07
N PRO A 210 -5.47 -10.40 16.00
CA PRO A 210 -6.00 -9.86 14.76
C PRO A 210 -4.90 -9.62 13.71
N VAL A 211 -5.24 -9.80 12.44
CA VAL A 211 -4.33 -9.58 11.30
C VAL A 211 -4.86 -8.47 10.40
N VAL A 212 -3.97 -7.54 10.06
CA VAL A 212 -4.20 -6.52 9.01
C VAL A 212 -3.15 -6.65 7.92
N VAL A 213 -3.58 -6.78 6.67
CA VAL A 213 -2.69 -6.73 5.51
C VAL A 213 -2.68 -5.32 4.92
N VAL A 214 -1.50 -4.73 4.79
CA VAL A 214 -1.31 -3.57 3.90
C VAL A 214 -1.12 -4.14 2.50
N LEU A 215 -2.01 -3.82 1.57
CA LEU A 215 -1.86 -4.30 0.20
C LEU A 215 -0.57 -3.76 -0.42
N ASP A 216 0.09 -4.60 -1.21
CA ASP A 216 1.26 -4.21 -1.98
C ASP A 216 0.94 -3.03 -2.90
N ASN A 217 1.89 -2.11 -3.03
CA ASN A 217 1.75 -1.00 -3.94
C ASN A 217 2.19 -1.39 -5.36
N PRO A 218 1.58 -0.80 -6.40
CA PRO A 218 2.07 -0.96 -7.77
C PRO A 218 3.54 -0.55 -7.91
N GLY A 219 4.25 -1.31 -8.75
CA GLY A 219 5.61 -1.05 -9.17
C GLY A 219 5.67 -0.54 -10.61
N PRO A 220 6.70 0.26 -10.96
CA PRO A 220 6.91 0.70 -12.34
C PRO A 220 7.16 -0.51 -13.24
N PRO A 221 6.58 -0.56 -14.47
CA PRO A 221 6.75 -1.68 -15.39
C PRO A 221 8.17 -1.73 -15.99
N THR A 222 8.85 -0.58 -16.07
CA THR A 222 10.16 -0.45 -16.71
C THR A 222 11.10 0.38 -15.84
N GLY A 223 12.09 -0.31 -15.24
CA GLY A 223 13.16 0.33 -14.48
C GLY A 223 12.70 1.14 -13.28
N ASP A 224 13.64 1.92 -12.74
CA ASP A 224 13.39 2.79 -11.60
C ASP A 224 12.73 4.11 -12.03
N VAL A 225 11.90 4.68 -11.14
CA VAL A 225 11.24 5.98 -11.38
C VAL A 225 12.22 7.15 -11.24
N TYR A 226 13.14 7.10 -10.27
CA TYR A 226 14.02 8.23 -9.96
C TYR A 226 14.95 8.66 -11.11
N PRO A 227 15.55 7.75 -11.93
CA PRO A 227 16.34 8.19 -13.08
C PRO A 227 15.49 8.90 -14.14
N CYS A 228 14.22 8.51 -14.32
CA CYS A 228 13.31 9.24 -15.21
C CYS A 228 13.06 10.65 -14.69
N VAL A 229 12.81 10.80 -13.38
CA VAL A 229 12.58 12.12 -12.75
C VAL A 229 13.82 13.00 -12.87
N ALA A 230 15.02 12.43 -12.71
CA ALA A 230 16.28 13.15 -12.92
C ALA A 230 16.41 13.74 -14.33
N LYS A 231 15.94 13.01 -15.36
CA LYS A 231 15.95 13.44 -16.76
C LYS A 231 14.79 14.39 -17.10
N ASN A 232 13.74 14.42 -16.30
CA ASN A 232 12.54 15.22 -16.53
C ASN A 232 12.18 16.06 -15.30
N PRO A 233 13.10 16.91 -14.79
CA PRO A 233 12.89 17.59 -13.51
C PRO A 233 11.69 18.55 -13.54
N ASN A 234 11.34 19.11 -14.69
CA ASN A 234 10.18 20.00 -14.82
C ASN A 234 8.91 19.26 -15.34
N ARG A 235 9.03 17.97 -15.69
CA ARG A 235 7.94 17.16 -16.24
C ARG A 235 7.86 15.76 -15.58
N PRO A 236 7.80 15.66 -14.24
CA PRO A 236 7.85 14.38 -13.53
C PRO A 236 6.64 13.47 -13.80
N TRP A 237 5.52 14.02 -14.27
CA TRP A 237 4.34 13.23 -14.63
C TRP A 237 4.62 12.24 -15.77
N ARG A 238 5.60 12.51 -16.64
CA ARG A 238 6.07 11.58 -17.68
C ARG A 238 6.66 10.28 -17.13
N CYS A 239 7.01 10.28 -15.84
CA CYS A 239 7.56 9.13 -15.12
C CYS A 239 6.49 8.36 -14.33
N SER A 240 5.22 8.71 -14.50
CA SER A 240 4.08 8.02 -13.89
C SER A 240 3.72 6.76 -14.70
N PHE A 241 3.05 5.81 -14.07
CA PHE A 241 2.74 4.51 -14.68
C PHE A 241 1.39 3.95 -14.21
N SER A 242 0.87 2.93 -14.89
CA SER A 242 -0.43 2.32 -14.56
C SER A 242 -0.38 1.50 -13.27
N ALA A 243 -1.48 1.53 -12.51
CA ALA A 243 -1.56 0.88 -11.20
C ALA A 243 -1.77 -0.65 -11.28
N THR A 244 -0.71 -1.40 -11.58
CA THR A 244 -0.73 -2.87 -11.57
C THR A 244 0.06 -3.46 -10.39
N SER A 245 -0.54 -4.41 -9.67
CA SER A 245 0.15 -5.25 -8.68
C SER A 245 -0.56 -6.60 -8.58
N ALA A 246 0.11 -7.67 -9.05
CA ALA A 246 -0.38 -9.04 -8.90
C ALA A 246 -0.43 -9.44 -7.41
N THR A 247 0.57 -8.99 -6.63
CA THR A 247 0.69 -9.30 -5.21
C THR A 247 -0.49 -8.75 -4.41
N ALA A 248 -0.96 -7.54 -4.71
CA ALA A 248 -2.15 -6.97 -4.06
C ALA A 248 -3.41 -7.82 -4.32
N ALA A 249 -3.58 -8.34 -5.55
CA ALA A 249 -4.72 -9.21 -5.88
C ALA A 249 -4.64 -10.54 -5.13
N VAL A 250 -3.45 -11.15 -5.04
CA VAL A 250 -3.21 -12.37 -4.24
C VAL A 250 -3.50 -12.14 -2.76
N GLN A 251 -3.06 -11.02 -2.18
CA GLN A 251 -3.34 -10.65 -0.80
C GLN A 251 -4.84 -10.48 -0.53
N GLN A 252 -5.58 -9.85 -1.45
CA GLN A 252 -7.04 -9.70 -1.32
C GLN A 252 -7.75 -11.05 -1.32
N ARG A 253 -7.41 -11.95 -2.25
CA ARG A 253 -7.98 -13.30 -2.29
C ARG A 253 -7.62 -14.11 -1.04
N ALA A 254 -6.37 -14.00 -0.57
CA ALA A 254 -5.93 -14.66 0.66
C ALA A 254 -6.70 -14.14 1.88
N ALA A 255 -6.99 -12.83 1.95
CA ALA A 255 -7.70 -12.22 3.09
C ALA A 255 -9.15 -12.68 3.11
N ALA A 256 -9.80 -12.73 1.94
CA ALA A 256 -11.12 -13.30 1.79
C ALA A 256 -11.16 -14.79 2.17
N ARG A 257 -10.14 -15.57 1.76
CA ARG A 257 -9.99 -16.99 2.10
C ARG A 257 -9.74 -17.24 3.59
N ALA A 258 -8.96 -16.38 4.24
CA ALA A 258 -8.67 -16.49 5.67
C ALA A 258 -9.91 -16.16 6.51
N GLY A 259 -10.66 -15.12 6.13
CA GLY A 259 -11.71 -14.54 6.96
C GLY A 259 -11.13 -13.68 8.08
N GLY A 260 -11.85 -12.64 8.53
CA GLY A 260 -11.42 -11.82 9.67
C GLY A 260 -10.10 -11.06 9.52
N VAL A 261 -9.58 -10.90 8.28
CA VAL A 261 -8.35 -10.15 8.01
C VAL A 261 -8.70 -8.74 7.54
N GLY A 262 -8.25 -7.72 8.27
CA GLY A 262 -8.43 -6.32 7.89
C GLY A 262 -7.53 -5.93 6.72
N ILE A 263 -7.98 -5.01 5.86
CA ILE A 263 -7.25 -4.59 4.66
C ILE A 263 -6.98 -3.08 4.70
N ILE A 264 -5.70 -2.71 4.54
CA ILE A 264 -5.29 -1.33 4.25
C ILE A 264 -4.94 -1.23 2.77
N ASN A 265 -5.81 -0.58 1.99
CA ASN A 265 -5.56 -0.29 0.57
C ASN A 265 -5.07 1.15 0.37
N LEU A 266 -3.78 1.30 0.02
CA LEU A 266 -3.13 2.58 -0.27
C LEU A 266 -3.05 2.91 -1.77
N ARG A 267 -3.52 2.02 -2.65
CA ARG A 267 -3.48 2.25 -4.11
C ARG A 267 -4.12 3.59 -4.51
N PRO A 268 -5.28 4.02 -3.99
CA PRO A 268 -5.86 5.31 -4.36
C PRO A 268 -5.00 6.52 -3.95
N THR A 269 -4.19 6.38 -2.90
CA THR A 269 -3.27 7.41 -2.43
C THR A 269 -2.06 7.56 -3.35
N LEU A 270 -1.50 6.44 -3.80
CA LEU A 270 -0.34 6.42 -4.70
C LEU A 270 -0.70 6.62 -6.17
N CYS A 271 -1.89 6.14 -6.56
CA CYS A 271 -2.30 6.03 -7.95
C CYS A 271 -3.72 6.58 -8.16
N PRO A 272 -3.94 7.88 -7.89
CA PRO A 272 -5.23 8.51 -8.13
C PRO A 272 -5.60 8.40 -9.61
N GLY A 273 -6.85 8.01 -9.90
CA GLY A 273 -7.30 7.75 -11.27
C GLY A 273 -6.63 6.55 -11.96
N GLY A 274 -6.00 5.63 -11.19
CA GLY A 274 -5.34 4.45 -11.73
C GLY A 274 -3.92 4.70 -12.27
N VAL A 275 -3.38 5.91 -12.08
CA VAL A 275 -2.02 6.29 -12.53
C VAL A 275 -1.16 6.63 -11.32
N CYS A 276 -0.14 5.80 -11.08
CA CYS A 276 0.84 5.96 -10.00
C CYS A 276 1.79 7.11 -10.30
N ARG A 277 1.74 8.15 -9.46
CA ARG A 277 2.53 9.37 -9.67
C ARG A 277 3.96 9.15 -9.21
N ALA A 278 4.92 9.66 -9.99
CA ALA A 278 6.33 9.66 -9.60
C ALA A 278 6.61 10.60 -8.42
N VAL A 279 5.92 11.73 -8.36
CA VAL A 279 6.15 12.81 -7.40
C VAL A 279 4.81 13.35 -6.86
N PHE A 280 4.78 13.67 -5.56
CA PHE A 280 3.67 14.32 -4.87
C PHE A 280 4.15 15.64 -4.28
N GLY A 281 3.73 16.77 -4.85
CA GLY A 281 4.34 18.06 -4.49
C GLY A 281 5.82 18.06 -4.86
N ASP A 282 6.71 18.22 -3.90
CA ASP A 282 8.17 18.09 -4.07
C ASP A 282 8.70 16.71 -3.62
N VAL A 283 7.83 15.78 -3.21
CA VAL A 283 8.24 14.50 -2.64
C VAL A 283 8.31 13.41 -3.72
N LEU A 284 9.50 12.87 -3.95
CA LEU A 284 9.73 11.73 -4.84
C LEU A 284 9.19 10.44 -4.19
N ALA A 285 8.26 9.76 -4.84
CA ALA A 285 7.54 8.64 -4.22
C ALA A 285 8.35 7.34 -4.17
N TYR A 286 9.11 7.03 -5.22
CA TYR A 286 9.74 5.72 -5.42
C TYR A 286 11.26 5.77 -5.22
N ARG A 287 11.78 4.81 -4.45
CA ARG A 287 13.18 4.61 -4.10
C ARG A 287 13.93 3.75 -5.13
N GLN A 288 13.43 2.53 -5.37
CA GLN A 288 13.96 1.54 -6.32
C GLN A 288 12.85 0.50 -6.58
N GLY A 289 12.64 0.11 -7.83
CA GLY A 289 11.51 -0.71 -8.26
C GLY A 289 10.21 -0.21 -7.63
N SER A 290 9.52 -1.11 -6.92
CA SER A 290 8.27 -0.81 -6.22
C SER A 290 8.46 -0.32 -4.77
N HIS A 291 9.69 -0.15 -4.28
CA HIS A 291 9.91 0.45 -2.96
C HIS A 291 9.67 1.95 -3.02
N LEU A 292 8.96 2.45 -2.03
CA LEU A 292 8.73 3.84 -1.74
C LEU A 292 9.91 4.45 -0.97
N THR A 293 10.10 5.74 -1.16
CA THR A 293 11.02 6.53 -0.35
C THR A 293 10.47 6.64 1.08
N ASN A 294 11.36 6.63 2.06
CA ASN A 294 11.00 6.85 3.46
C ASN A 294 10.36 8.22 3.67
N THR A 295 10.78 9.22 2.89
CA THR A 295 10.17 10.57 2.85
C THR A 295 8.70 10.48 2.46
N TYR A 296 8.35 9.77 1.39
CA TYR A 296 6.96 9.63 0.95
C TYR A 296 6.11 8.80 1.93
N VAL A 297 6.63 7.70 2.48
CA VAL A 297 5.90 6.91 3.49
C VAL A 297 5.51 7.78 4.70
N LYS A 298 6.40 8.69 5.09
CA LYS A 298 6.15 9.65 6.17
C LYS A 298 5.05 10.67 5.85
N THR A 299 4.84 11.04 4.58
CA THR A 299 3.76 11.98 4.21
C THR A 299 2.38 11.34 4.24
N ILE A 300 2.28 10.02 4.02
CA ILE A 300 1.00 9.28 4.01
C ILE A 300 0.63 8.65 5.35
N THR A 301 1.33 9.02 6.44
CA THR A 301 1.12 8.43 7.78
C THR A 301 -0.31 8.63 8.28
N SER A 302 -0.91 9.80 8.09
CA SER A 302 -2.30 10.08 8.50
C SER A 302 -3.30 9.19 7.75
N THR A 303 -3.10 9.02 6.44
CA THR A 303 -3.90 8.11 5.61
C THR A 303 -3.78 6.65 6.07
N ILE A 304 -2.58 6.19 6.41
CA ILE A 304 -2.36 4.85 6.97
C ILE A 304 -3.09 4.72 8.31
N SER A 305 -2.97 5.72 9.19
CA SER A 305 -3.64 5.71 10.50
C SER A 305 -5.16 5.60 10.38
N SER A 306 -5.78 6.41 9.51
CA SER A 306 -7.23 6.39 9.30
C SER A 306 -7.70 5.04 8.75
N LYS A 307 -6.97 4.48 7.77
CA LYS A 307 -7.28 3.16 7.21
C LYS A 307 -7.05 2.02 8.20
N LEU A 308 -6.06 2.15 9.08
CA LEU A 308 -5.83 1.20 10.16
C LEU A 308 -7.02 1.15 11.12
N ASP A 309 -7.63 2.29 11.46
CA ASP A 309 -8.80 2.32 12.34
C ASP A 309 -10.02 1.63 11.72
N VAL A 310 -10.21 1.77 10.41
CA VAL A 310 -11.25 1.03 9.66
C VAL A 310 -10.93 -0.46 9.67
N ALA A 311 -9.72 -0.84 9.25
CA ALA A 311 -9.31 -2.24 9.15
C ALA A 311 -9.36 -2.97 10.50
N LEU A 312 -9.07 -2.29 11.61
CA LEU A 312 -9.17 -2.86 12.96
C LEU A 312 -10.60 -3.16 13.39
N ARG A 313 -11.56 -2.31 13.00
CA ARG A 313 -12.98 -2.59 13.27
C ARG A 313 -13.44 -3.80 12.49
N ASP A 314 -13.08 -3.87 11.20
CA ASP A 314 -13.46 -4.99 10.33
C ASP A 314 -12.86 -6.32 10.78
N ALA A 315 -11.60 -6.31 11.25
CA ALA A 315 -10.91 -7.50 11.76
C ALA A 315 -11.45 -7.99 13.11
N ARG A 316 -12.09 -7.13 13.90
CA ARG A 316 -12.66 -7.47 15.22
C ARG A 316 -14.15 -7.78 15.19
N ALA A 317 -14.84 -7.45 14.09
CA ALA A 317 -16.28 -7.64 13.94
C ALA A 317 -16.66 -9.03 13.38
N ARG A 318 -15.69 -9.93 13.18
CA ARG A 318 -15.87 -11.25 12.56
C ARG A 318 -15.14 -12.31 13.38
#